data_AF-A0A261B5Q2-F1
#
_entry.id   AF-A0A261B5Q2-F1
#
_cell.length_a   1.000
_cell.length_b   1.000
_cell.length_c   1.000
_cell.angle_alpha   90.00
_cell.angle_beta   90.00
_cell.angle_gamma   90.00
#
_symmetry.space_group_name_H-M   'P 1'
#
loop_
_entity.id
_entity.type
_entity.pdbx_description
1 polymer ?
#
loop_
_entity_poly.entity_id
_entity_poly.type
_entity_poly.pdbx_seq_one_letter_code
_entity_poly.pdbx_strand_id
1 'polypeptide(L)'
;MHASLGLSTVVLLLCVQIAFSSRIVKRSEDLRQQVVGELNEFRAKYANAVQVSNMNELSYDSELEKVASQYNSCHLDRDTDDRRQGEAYYYLYKKQLEDDFVEYAALHRNETEQLKSYFTNEDLFFAVLQPNVNKVGCYHFPSICVHKIWFFAAKFTDVKRSTVRGLCIFGPKHNFTPKDTYYGKPGSHCSGKHTSDGLCKAEDLRQQVLRELNEFREKFAKAAQVSNMNELTYDLELEKVARHYNSCRYESLPDRIERYQFHVLYKKKVENDFIEYTAQHRNDTKELKEFFGNEDMFFWVLQSKIEKVGCFHFSKLCVREIWYRAAIFTDITRSPVRGYCIFGPKERFTSDDIYYGKPGSHCSGERTRGGLCKVTN
;
A
#
# COMPACT_ATOMS: atom_id res chain seq x y z
N MET A 1 9.22 44.52 -47.89
CA MET A 1 8.05 43.68 -47.51
C MET A 1 8.48 42.22 -47.40
N HIS A 2 9.12 41.79 -46.31
CA HIS A 2 9.41 40.35 -46.08
C HIS A 2 9.38 39.93 -44.59
N ALA A 3 9.14 40.86 -43.66
CA ALA A 3 9.20 40.58 -42.22
C ALA A 3 7.86 40.12 -41.60
N SER A 4 6.71 40.29 -42.27
CA SER A 4 5.40 39.90 -41.68
C SER A 4 4.96 38.47 -42.00
N LEU A 5 5.53 37.82 -43.02
CA LEU A 5 5.20 36.45 -43.40
C LEU A 5 5.87 35.39 -42.50
N GLY A 6 7.07 35.68 -41.97
CA GLY A 6 7.80 34.76 -41.08
C GLY A 6 7.23 34.67 -39.66
N LEU A 7 6.58 35.74 -39.17
CA LEU A 7 5.97 35.73 -37.82
C LEU A 7 4.67 34.91 -37.80
N SER A 8 3.88 34.98 -38.88
CA SER A 8 2.61 34.26 -39.00
C SER A 8 2.81 32.74 -39.10
N THR A 9 3.83 32.29 -39.82
CA THR A 9 4.18 30.85 -39.91
C THR A 9 4.72 30.28 -38.60
N VAL A 10 5.51 31.03 -37.84
CA VAL A 10 6.01 30.61 -36.51
C VAL A 10 4.88 30.47 -35.50
N VAL A 11 3.93 31.42 -35.48
CA VAL A 11 2.75 31.35 -34.59
C VAL A 11 1.85 30.18 -34.97
N LEU A 12 1.61 29.92 -36.26
CA LEU A 12 0.84 28.76 -36.73
C LEU A 12 1.52 27.43 -36.34
N LEU A 13 2.84 27.32 -36.47
CA LEU A 13 3.59 26.12 -36.06
C LEU A 13 3.53 25.88 -34.54
N LEU A 14 3.60 26.93 -33.73
CA LEU A 14 3.42 26.85 -32.26
C LEU A 14 2.00 26.42 -31.88
N CYS A 15 0.96 27.01 -32.49
CA CYS A 15 -0.43 26.62 -32.24
C CYS A 15 -0.71 25.15 -32.62
N VAL A 16 -0.12 24.70 -33.73
CA VAL A 16 -0.22 23.30 -34.17
C VAL A 16 0.46 22.36 -33.17
N GLN A 17 1.67 22.66 -32.69
CA GLN A 17 2.35 21.82 -31.69
C GLN A 17 1.60 21.75 -30.35
N ILE A 18 0.98 22.86 -29.90
CA ILE A 18 0.17 22.90 -28.67
C ILE A 18 -1.11 22.05 -28.84
N ALA A 19 -1.78 22.15 -29.99
CA ALA A 19 -2.99 21.37 -30.30
C ALA A 19 -2.69 19.87 -30.43
N PHE A 20 -1.57 19.49 -31.06
CA PHE A 20 -1.15 18.09 -31.13
C PHE A 20 -0.78 17.53 -29.76
N SER A 21 -0.06 18.29 -28.94
CA SER A 21 0.35 17.85 -27.59
C SER A 21 -0.85 17.61 -26.67
N SER A 22 -1.82 18.53 -26.65
CA SER A 22 -3.04 18.38 -25.86
C SER A 22 -3.90 17.19 -26.30
N ARG A 23 -4.01 16.93 -27.62
CA ARG A 23 -4.74 15.77 -28.15
C ARG A 23 -4.06 14.45 -27.80
N ILE A 24 -2.73 14.39 -27.81
CA ILE A 24 -1.96 13.20 -27.43
C ILE A 24 -2.14 12.91 -25.93
N VAL A 25 -2.05 13.93 -25.07
CA VAL A 25 -2.26 13.79 -23.62
C VAL A 25 -3.67 13.27 -23.33
N LYS A 26 -4.70 13.86 -23.94
CA LYS A 26 -6.09 13.42 -23.75
C LYS A 26 -6.30 11.97 -24.19
N ARG A 27 -5.80 11.59 -25.38
CA ARG A 27 -5.90 10.20 -25.87
C ARG A 27 -5.20 9.21 -24.95
N SER A 28 -4.04 9.59 -24.39
CA SER A 28 -3.33 8.76 -23.42
C SER A 28 -4.14 8.60 -22.14
N GLU A 29 -4.73 9.67 -21.62
CA GLU A 29 -5.58 9.63 -20.43
C GLU A 29 -6.83 8.76 -20.63
N ASP A 30 -7.51 8.89 -21.78
CA ASP A 30 -8.67 8.08 -22.13
C ASP A 30 -8.31 6.57 -22.15
N LEU A 31 -7.15 6.21 -22.72
CA LEU A 31 -6.65 4.83 -22.75
C LEU A 31 -6.33 4.30 -21.35
N ARG A 32 -5.74 5.13 -20.48
CA ARG A 32 -5.42 4.77 -19.08
C ARG A 32 -6.70 4.51 -18.28
N GLN A 33 -7.71 5.37 -18.44
CA GLN A 33 -9.00 5.20 -17.77
C GLN A 33 -9.72 3.94 -18.28
N GLN A 34 -9.71 3.71 -19.60
CA GLN A 34 -10.32 2.54 -20.19
C GLN A 34 -9.72 1.24 -19.64
N VAL A 35 -8.39 1.11 -19.66
CA VAL A 35 -7.74 -0.15 -19.22
C VAL A 35 -7.95 -0.41 -17.74
N VAL A 36 -7.91 0.62 -16.87
CA VAL A 36 -8.19 0.45 -15.44
C VAL A 36 -9.63 0.03 -15.21
N GLY A 37 -10.57 0.63 -15.94
CA GLY A 37 -11.99 0.25 -15.89
C GLY A 37 -12.19 -1.22 -16.25
N GLU A 38 -11.60 -1.68 -17.36
CA GLU A 38 -11.68 -3.07 -17.82
C GLU A 38 -11.09 -4.06 -16.80
N LEU A 39 -9.90 -3.76 -16.25
CA LEU A 39 -9.26 -4.61 -15.24
C LEU A 39 -10.04 -4.63 -13.91
N ASN A 40 -10.60 -3.51 -13.49
CA ASN A 40 -11.45 -3.46 -12.29
C ASN A 40 -12.79 -4.19 -12.51
N GLU A 41 -13.39 -4.11 -13.70
CA GLU A 41 -14.57 -4.90 -14.05
C GLU A 41 -14.27 -6.41 -13.91
N PHE A 42 -13.15 -6.87 -14.45
CA PHE A 42 -12.73 -8.26 -14.35
C PHE A 42 -12.51 -8.69 -12.89
N ARG A 43 -11.79 -7.88 -12.11
CA ARG A 43 -11.56 -8.13 -10.67
C ARG A 43 -12.87 -8.19 -9.88
N ALA A 44 -13.82 -7.30 -10.15
CA ALA A 44 -15.10 -7.28 -9.48
C ALA A 44 -15.94 -8.51 -9.82
N LYS A 45 -16.02 -8.88 -11.11
CA LYS A 45 -16.71 -10.10 -11.55
C LYS A 45 -16.13 -11.35 -10.88
N TYR A 46 -14.81 -11.49 -10.88
CA TYR A 46 -14.12 -12.60 -10.24
C TYR A 46 -14.38 -12.62 -8.73
N ALA A 47 -14.21 -11.49 -8.04
CA ALA A 47 -14.44 -11.39 -6.60
C ALA A 47 -15.87 -11.80 -6.21
N ASN A 48 -16.87 -11.42 -7.01
CA ASN A 48 -18.25 -11.85 -6.82
C ASN A 48 -18.45 -13.35 -7.08
N ALA A 49 -17.87 -13.88 -8.17
CA ALA A 49 -17.98 -15.28 -8.55
C ALA A 49 -17.46 -16.25 -7.47
N VAL A 50 -16.30 -15.94 -6.88
CA VAL A 50 -15.61 -16.81 -5.90
C VAL A 50 -15.62 -16.26 -4.46
N GLN A 51 -16.38 -15.20 -4.20
CA GLN A 51 -16.50 -14.58 -2.87
C GLN A 51 -15.16 -14.13 -2.30
N VAL A 52 -14.35 -13.40 -3.07
CA VAL A 52 -13.15 -12.72 -2.54
C VAL A 52 -13.57 -11.41 -1.89
N SER A 53 -13.27 -11.28 -0.61
CA SER A 53 -13.76 -10.20 0.24
C SER A 53 -12.79 -9.04 0.46
N ASN A 54 -11.52 -9.20 0.09
CA ASN A 54 -10.46 -8.20 0.24
C ASN A 54 -9.85 -7.74 -1.10
N MET A 55 -10.58 -7.88 -2.22
CA MET A 55 -10.08 -7.53 -3.55
C MET A 55 -9.94 -6.01 -3.70
N ASN A 56 -8.72 -5.49 -3.84
CA ASN A 56 -8.52 -4.04 -4.02
C ASN A 56 -8.93 -3.54 -5.41
N GLU A 57 -9.46 -2.33 -5.46
CA GLU A 57 -9.63 -1.53 -6.67
C GLU A 57 -8.24 -1.06 -7.15
N LEU A 58 -7.99 -1.21 -8.46
CA LEU A 58 -6.78 -0.73 -9.09
C LEU A 58 -6.87 0.77 -9.38
N SER A 59 -5.76 1.46 -9.13
CA SER A 59 -5.50 2.82 -9.58
C SER A 59 -4.35 2.84 -10.60
N TYR A 60 -4.36 3.81 -11.51
CA TYR A 60 -3.29 3.91 -12.52
C TYR A 60 -2.00 4.47 -11.91
N ASP A 61 -0.85 3.88 -12.25
CA ASP A 61 0.48 4.33 -11.83
C ASP A 61 1.41 4.50 -13.04
N SER A 62 1.84 5.75 -13.28
CA SER A 62 2.68 6.09 -14.43
C SER A 62 4.11 5.54 -14.33
N GLU A 63 4.61 5.24 -13.13
CA GLU A 63 5.93 4.61 -13.00
C GLU A 63 5.85 3.13 -13.37
N LEU A 64 4.74 2.45 -13.06
CA LEU A 64 4.49 1.09 -13.55
C LEU A 64 4.29 1.06 -15.06
N GLU A 65 3.69 2.10 -15.66
CA GLU A 65 3.59 2.21 -17.13
C GLU A 65 4.99 2.31 -17.77
N LYS A 66 5.90 3.09 -17.18
CA LYS A 66 7.29 3.15 -17.66
C LYS A 66 7.97 1.79 -17.59
N VAL A 67 7.74 1.01 -16.53
CA VAL A 67 8.24 -0.37 -16.44
C VAL A 67 7.61 -1.23 -17.54
N ALA A 68 6.29 -1.19 -17.71
CA ALA A 68 5.59 -1.92 -18.76
C ALA A 68 6.13 -1.58 -20.17
N SER A 69 6.49 -0.31 -20.42
CA SER A 69 7.01 0.15 -21.71
C SER A 69 8.38 -0.42 -22.09
N GLN A 70 9.10 -1.03 -21.13
CA GLN A 70 10.34 -1.76 -21.39
C GLN A 70 10.06 -3.10 -22.10
N TYR A 71 8.83 -3.60 -22.01
CA TYR A 71 8.37 -4.84 -22.63
C TYR A 71 7.48 -4.52 -23.83
N ASN A 72 7.96 -3.66 -24.74
CA ASN A 72 7.14 -2.99 -25.77
C ASN A 72 6.62 -3.88 -26.91
N SER A 73 6.89 -5.19 -26.87
CA SER A 73 6.43 -6.14 -27.88
C SER A 73 6.20 -7.52 -27.28
N CYS A 74 5.62 -8.43 -28.08
CA CYS A 74 5.42 -9.82 -27.71
C CYS A 74 6.58 -10.74 -28.09
N HIS A 75 7.58 -10.19 -28.77
CA HIS A 75 8.79 -10.88 -29.19
C HIS A 75 9.94 -10.31 -28.37
N LEU A 76 9.99 -10.70 -27.10
CA LEU A 76 11.06 -10.31 -26.20
C LEU A 76 12.28 -11.19 -26.46
N ASP A 77 13.47 -10.60 -26.41
CA ASP A 77 14.70 -11.38 -26.29
C ASP A 77 14.70 -12.11 -24.93
N ARG A 78 15.54 -13.15 -24.81
CA ARG A 78 15.59 -14.00 -23.62
C ARG A 78 15.82 -13.20 -22.35
N ASP A 79 16.75 -12.25 -22.37
CA ASP A 79 17.12 -11.48 -21.17
C ASP A 79 15.97 -10.57 -20.74
N THR A 80 15.29 -9.95 -21.70
CA THR A 80 14.09 -9.13 -21.43
C THR A 80 12.93 -9.99 -20.92
N ASP A 81 12.78 -11.21 -21.44
CA ASP A 81 11.76 -12.15 -20.97
C ASP A 81 12.03 -12.63 -19.54
N ASP A 82 13.27 -12.99 -19.22
CA ASP A 82 13.68 -13.39 -17.87
C ASP A 82 13.43 -12.26 -16.86
N ARG A 83 13.74 -11.02 -17.24
CA ARG A 83 13.44 -9.84 -16.42
C ARG A 83 11.94 -9.64 -16.21
N ARG A 84 11.13 -9.84 -17.25
CA ARG A 84 9.66 -9.72 -17.18
C ARG A 84 9.07 -10.77 -16.24
N GLN A 85 9.60 -11.99 -16.24
CA GLN A 85 9.15 -13.07 -15.35
C GLN A 85 9.33 -12.74 -13.85
N GLY A 86 10.24 -11.83 -13.52
CA GLY A 86 10.38 -11.27 -12.17
C GLY A 86 9.34 -10.21 -11.79
N GLU A 87 8.49 -9.78 -12.72
CA GLU A 87 7.45 -8.77 -12.50
C GLU A 87 6.07 -9.42 -12.32
N ALA A 88 5.20 -8.78 -11.55
CA ALA A 88 3.78 -9.13 -11.54
C ALA A 88 3.12 -8.52 -12.79
N TYR A 89 3.00 -9.29 -13.86
CA TYR A 89 2.50 -8.81 -15.15
C TYR A 89 1.21 -9.51 -15.60
N TYR A 90 0.47 -8.84 -16.48
CA TYR A 90 -0.69 -9.39 -17.18
C TYR A 90 -0.66 -8.92 -18.63
N TYR A 91 -0.88 -9.82 -19.59
CA TYR A 91 -1.11 -9.43 -20.97
C TYR A 91 -2.57 -9.04 -21.17
N LEU A 92 -2.82 -7.95 -21.90
CA LEU A 92 -4.17 -7.52 -22.24
C LEU A 92 -4.75 -8.39 -23.36
N TYR A 93 -5.34 -9.53 -22.96
CA TYR A 93 -6.02 -10.47 -23.83
C TYR A 93 -7.39 -9.96 -24.29
N LYS A 94 -8.07 -10.75 -25.14
CA LYS A 94 -9.49 -10.52 -25.44
C LYS A 94 -10.34 -10.85 -24.22
N LYS A 95 -11.34 -9.99 -23.96
CA LYS A 95 -12.30 -10.11 -22.85
C LYS A 95 -12.97 -11.48 -22.72
N GLN A 96 -13.17 -12.19 -23.84
CA GLN A 96 -13.71 -13.56 -23.83
C GLN A 96 -12.95 -14.50 -22.87
N LEU A 97 -11.62 -14.44 -22.82
CA LEU A 97 -10.83 -15.29 -21.92
C LEU A 97 -11.09 -14.98 -20.44
N GLU A 98 -11.31 -13.70 -20.12
CA GLU A 98 -11.63 -13.23 -18.77
C GLU A 98 -13.04 -13.69 -18.37
N ASP A 99 -14.03 -13.52 -19.26
CA ASP A 99 -15.42 -13.91 -19.03
C ASP A 99 -15.56 -15.44 -18.87
N ASP A 100 -14.93 -16.23 -19.76
CA ASP A 100 -14.90 -17.71 -19.68
C ASP A 100 -14.30 -18.18 -18.33
N PHE A 101 -13.24 -17.51 -17.86
CA PHE A 101 -12.62 -17.83 -16.58
C PHE A 101 -13.51 -17.48 -15.38
N VAL A 102 -14.20 -16.33 -15.42
CA VAL A 102 -15.16 -15.94 -14.36
C VAL A 102 -16.28 -16.96 -14.26
N GLU A 103 -16.84 -17.40 -15.39
CA GLU A 103 -17.91 -18.40 -15.43
C GLU A 103 -17.45 -19.73 -14.82
N TYR A 104 -16.28 -20.22 -15.26
CA TYR A 104 -15.68 -21.41 -14.69
C TYR A 104 -15.46 -21.28 -13.17
N ALA A 105 -14.92 -20.14 -12.73
CA ALA A 105 -14.63 -19.89 -11.32
C ALA A 105 -15.91 -19.85 -10.46
N ALA A 106 -17.00 -19.29 -10.98
CA ALA A 106 -18.31 -19.28 -10.31
C ALA A 106 -18.85 -20.69 -10.08
N LEU A 107 -18.73 -21.57 -11.08
CA LEU A 107 -19.18 -22.96 -11.00
C LEU A 107 -18.37 -23.78 -9.98
N HIS A 108 -17.09 -23.47 -9.82
CA HIS A 108 -16.16 -24.20 -8.95
C HIS A 108 -15.85 -23.45 -7.65
N ARG A 109 -16.68 -22.48 -7.24
CA ARG A 109 -16.42 -21.61 -6.08
C ARG A 109 -16.19 -22.36 -4.76
N ASN A 110 -16.75 -23.57 -4.62
CA ASN A 110 -16.62 -24.40 -3.42
C ASN A 110 -15.35 -25.27 -3.45
N GLU A 111 -14.67 -25.35 -4.59
CA GLU A 111 -13.45 -26.14 -4.80
C GLU A 111 -12.21 -25.26 -4.66
N THR A 112 -12.08 -24.57 -3.52
CA THR A 112 -11.06 -23.52 -3.33
C THR A 112 -9.63 -24.01 -3.52
N GLU A 113 -9.31 -25.27 -3.23
CA GLU A 113 -7.97 -25.84 -3.48
C GLU A 113 -7.71 -26.04 -4.98
N GLN A 114 -8.73 -26.40 -5.76
CA GLN A 114 -8.64 -26.46 -7.21
C GLN A 114 -8.47 -25.06 -7.80
N LEU A 115 -9.23 -24.07 -7.30
CA LEU A 115 -9.07 -22.67 -7.71
C LEU A 115 -7.67 -22.12 -7.37
N LYS A 116 -7.16 -22.38 -6.16
CA LYS A 116 -5.79 -22.00 -5.73
C LYS A 116 -4.70 -22.60 -6.60
N SER A 117 -4.94 -23.79 -7.18
CA SER A 117 -3.98 -24.43 -8.08
C SER A 117 -3.80 -23.71 -9.42
N TYR A 118 -4.70 -22.76 -9.76
CA TYR A 118 -4.60 -21.89 -10.95
C TYR A 118 -3.99 -20.51 -10.65
N PHE A 119 -3.29 -20.35 -9.52
CA PHE A 119 -2.64 -19.11 -9.08
C PHE A 119 -1.16 -19.30 -8.69
N THR A 120 -0.45 -20.17 -9.38
CA THR A 120 1.02 -20.21 -9.39
C THR A 120 1.58 -19.08 -10.26
N ASN A 121 2.86 -18.72 -10.08
CA ASN A 121 3.49 -17.57 -10.77
C ASN A 121 3.51 -17.68 -12.31
N GLU A 122 3.14 -18.83 -12.87
CA GLU A 122 3.03 -19.08 -14.32
C GLU A 122 1.61 -18.86 -14.87
N ASP A 123 0.63 -18.58 -14.00
CA ASP A 123 -0.79 -18.53 -14.36
C ASP A 123 -1.21 -17.22 -15.02
N LEU A 124 -2.06 -17.35 -16.03
CA LEU A 124 -2.49 -16.29 -16.95
C LEU A 124 -3.06 -15.05 -16.23
N PHE A 125 -3.76 -15.25 -15.12
CA PHE A 125 -4.52 -14.20 -14.42
C PHE A 125 -3.95 -13.87 -13.02
N PHE A 126 -2.82 -14.47 -12.64
CA PHE A 126 -2.28 -14.37 -11.28
C PHE A 126 -2.11 -12.91 -10.82
N ALA A 127 -1.40 -12.09 -11.59
CA ALA A 127 -1.12 -10.72 -11.21
C ALA A 127 -2.38 -9.84 -11.16
N VAL A 128 -3.27 -9.97 -12.15
CA VAL A 128 -4.47 -9.13 -12.27
C VAL A 128 -5.55 -9.49 -11.27
N LEU A 129 -5.59 -10.74 -10.76
CA LEU A 129 -6.57 -11.18 -9.75
C LEU A 129 -6.01 -11.23 -8.33
N GLN A 130 -4.77 -10.79 -8.10
CA GLN A 130 -4.23 -10.77 -6.75
C GLN A 130 -4.94 -9.73 -5.87
N PRO A 131 -5.51 -10.07 -4.70
CA PRO A 131 -6.29 -9.11 -3.91
C PRO A 131 -5.48 -7.91 -3.41
N ASN A 132 -4.21 -8.12 -3.09
CA ASN A 132 -3.34 -7.09 -2.50
C ASN A 132 -2.73 -6.10 -3.51
N VAL A 133 -2.86 -6.31 -4.83
CA VAL A 133 -2.46 -5.28 -5.81
C VAL A 133 -3.50 -4.17 -5.87
N ASN A 134 -3.07 -2.93 -5.86
CA ASN A 134 -3.94 -1.75 -5.90
C ASN A 134 -3.47 -0.69 -6.91
N LYS A 135 -2.42 -1.00 -7.66
CA LYS A 135 -1.83 -0.15 -8.68
C LYS A 135 -1.54 -0.94 -9.94
N VAL A 136 -1.71 -0.30 -11.08
CA VAL A 136 -1.38 -0.88 -12.38
C VAL A 136 -0.84 0.19 -13.32
N GLY A 137 0.12 -0.17 -14.16
CA GLY A 137 0.53 0.64 -15.30
C GLY A 137 0.67 -0.24 -16.53
N CYS A 138 0.12 0.21 -17.65
CA CYS A 138 0.00 -0.61 -18.85
C CYS A 138 0.63 0.06 -20.06
N TYR A 139 1.32 -0.73 -20.87
CA TYR A 139 1.84 -0.29 -22.16
C TYR A 139 1.09 -1.00 -23.29
N HIS A 140 0.48 -0.21 -24.18
CA HIS A 140 -0.16 -0.73 -25.39
C HIS A 140 0.88 -0.92 -26.48
N PHE A 141 0.87 -2.10 -27.11
CA PHE A 141 1.82 -2.41 -28.16
C PHE A 141 1.50 -1.63 -29.44
N PRO A 142 2.53 -1.16 -30.19
CA PRO A 142 2.32 -0.53 -31.49
C PRO A 142 1.66 -1.46 -32.51
N SER A 143 1.91 -2.77 -32.38
CA SER A 143 1.31 -3.83 -33.19
C SER A 143 0.66 -4.89 -32.30
N ILE A 144 -0.50 -5.38 -32.74
CA ILE A 144 -1.21 -6.47 -32.05
C ILE A 144 -0.44 -7.78 -32.29
N CYS A 145 -0.33 -8.59 -31.24
CA CYS A 145 0.26 -9.92 -31.34
C CYS A 145 -0.78 -11.02 -31.15
N VAL A 146 -0.43 -12.26 -31.47
CA VAL A 146 -1.27 -13.43 -31.23
C VAL A 146 -0.51 -14.44 -30.38
N HIS A 147 -0.93 -14.62 -29.13
CA HIS A 147 -0.37 -15.64 -28.25
C HIS A 147 -1.14 -16.96 -28.40
N LYS A 148 -0.41 -18.07 -28.32
CA LYS A 148 -1.02 -19.37 -28.04
C LYS A 148 -1.41 -19.37 -26.56
N ILE A 149 -2.65 -19.74 -26.27
CA ILE A 149 -3.12 -19.78 -24.89
C ILE A 149 -2.51 -21.00 -24.20
N TRP A 150 -2.14 -20.80 -22.93
CA TRP A 150 -1.59 -21.83 -22.06
C TRP A 150 -2.50 -23.07 -22.03
N PHE A 151 -1.91 -24.26 -22.12
CA PHE A 151 -2.70 -25.47 -22.41
C PHE A 151 -3.75 -25.78 -21.33
N PHE A 152 -3.45 -25.45 -20.07
CA PHE A 152 -4.39 -25.66 -18.96
C PHE A 152 -5.62 -24.74 -19.03
N ALA A 153 -5.57 -23.65 -19.81
CA ALA A 153 -6.75 -22.84 -20.07
C ALA A 153 -7.86 -23.62 -20.78
N ALA A 154 -7.52 -24.71 -21.49
CA ALA A 154 -8.49 -25.59 -22.13
C ALA A 154 -9.55 -26.15 -21.16
N LYS A 155 -9.33 -26.06 -19.85
CA LYS A 155 -10.31 -26.43 -18.82
C LYS A 155 -11.48 -25.44 -18.68
N PHE A 156 -11.24 -24.17 -19.01
CA PHE A 156 -12.26 -23.12 -18.87
C PHE A 156 -12.61 -22.44 -20.19
N THR A 157 -11.81 -22.61 -21.26
CA THR A 157 -12.07 -21.99 -22.56
C THR A 157 -11.66 -22.86 -23.75
N ASP A 158 -12.44 -22.80 -24.83
CA ASP A 158 -12.07 -23.38 -26.12
C ASP A 158 -11.10 -22.50 -26.92
N VAL A 159 -10.82 -21.28 -26.46
CA VAL A 159 -9.90 -20.35 -27.12
C VAL A 159 -8.47 -20.87 -27.12
N LYS A 160 -7.96 -21.25 -28.30
CA LYS A 160 -6.58 -21.74 -28.45
C LYS A 160 -5.55 -20.63 -28.70
N ARG A 161 -5.99 -19.48 -29.24
CA ARG A 161 -5.14 -18.32 -29.53
C ARG A 161 -5.92 -17.04 -29.22
N SER A 162 -5.27 -16.06 -28.61
CA SER A 162 -5.86 -14.73 -28.41
C SER A 162 -4.93 -13.64 -28.90
N THR A 163 -5.54 -12.55 -29.36
CA THR A 163 -4.81 -11.31 -29.59
C THR A 163 -4.37 -10.71 -28.27
N VAL A 164 -3.20 -10.08 -28.26
CA VAL A 164 -2.64 -9.32 -27.15
C VAL A 164 -2.38 -7.90 -27.65
N ARG A 165 -2.96 -6.91 -26.96
CA ARG A 165 -2.83 -5.49 -27.32
C ARG A 165 -1.86 -4.71 -26.45
N GLY A 166 -1.34 -5.32 -25.40
CA GLY A 166 -0.43 -4.67 -24.47
C GLY A 166 -0.08 -5.55 -23.28
N LEU A 167 0.71 -4.99 -22.37
CA LEU A 167 1.11 -5.62 -21.11
C LEU A 167 0.95 -4.61 -19.97
N CYS A 168 0.49 -5.11 -18.83
CA CYS A 168 0.34 -4.36 -17.59
C CYS A 168 1.29 -4.91 -16.53
N ILE A 169 1.82 -4.01 -15.70
CA ILE A 169 2.61 -4.32 -14.51
C ILE A 169 1.80 -3.87 -13.29
N PHE A 170 1.77 -4.70 -12.25
CA PHE A 170 0.99 -4.46 -11.04
C PHE A 170 1.89 -4.14 -9.85
N GLY A 171 1.36 -3.35 -8.93
CA GLY A 171 2.02 -2.97 -7.70
C GLY A 171 1.08 -3.01 -6.48
N PRO A 172 1.65 -3.02 -5.26
CA PRO A 172 3.09 -2.98 -4.94
C PRO A 172 3.84 -4.28 -5.25
N LYS A 173 5.15 -4.21 -5.58
CA LYS A 173 5.99 -5.40 -5.85
C LYS A 173 6.25 -6.19 -4.57
N HIS A 174 5.38 -7.14 -4.26
CA HIS A 174 5.51 -8.04 -3.12
C HIS A 174 5.44 -9.50 -3.58
N ASN A 175 6.02 -10.41 -2.80
CA ASN A 175 5.83 -11.84 -3.01
C ASN A 175 4.38 -12.18 -2.62
N PHE A 176 3.53 -12.23 -3.62
CA PHE A 176 2.13 -12.57 -3.49
C PHE A 176 1.99 -14.05 -3.15
N THR A 177 1.23 -14.35 -2.11
CA THR A 177 0.96 -15.74 -1.71
C THR A 177 -0.54 -16.02 -1.74
N PRO A 178 -0.96 -17.27 -1.99
CA PRO A 178 -2.38 -17.63 -1.90
C PRO A 178 -3.02 -17.35 -0.53
N LYS A 179 -2.21 -17.19 0.53
CA LYS A 179 -2.66 -16.83 1.90
C LYS A 179 -3.16 -15.39 2.00
N ASP A 180 -2.89 -14.56 1.01
CA ASP A 180 -3.30 -13.16 0.94
C ASP A 180 -4.77 -12.99 0.51
N THR A 181 -5.46 -14.08 0.14
CA THR A 181 -6.86 -14.04 -0.29
C THR A 181 -7.79 -14.38 0.87
N TYR A 182 -8.72 -13.46 1.17
CA TYR A 182 -9.77 -13.66 2.17
C TYR A 182 -11.11 -13.91 1.50
N TYR A 183 -11.75 -15.00 1.88
CA TYR A 183 -13.06 -15.38 1.36
C TYR A 183 -14.20 -14.85 2.24
N GLY A 184 -15.30 -14.47 1.61
CA GLY A 184 -16.48 -13.89 2.26
C GLY A 184 -17.23 -12.96 1.31
N LYS A 185 -18.25 -12.27 1.82
CA LYS A 185 -18.98 -11.28 1.00
C LYS A 185 -17.99 -10.26 0.40
N PRO A 186 -18.01 -9.98 -0.91
CA PRO A 186 -17.16 -8.96 -1.53
C PRO A 186 -17.19 -7.65 -0.74
N GLY A 187 -16.01 -7.12 -0.46
CA GLY A 187 -15.82 -5.89 0.30
C GLY A 187 -15.88 -6.04 1.84
N SER A 188 -16.26 -7.20 2.39
CA SER A 188 -16.42 -7.38 3.84
C SER A 188 -15.11 -7.38 4.64
N HIS A 189 -13.97 -7.64 3.98
CA HIS A 189 -12.64 -7.56 4.58
C HIS A 189 -11.86 -6.32 4.13
N CYS A 190 -12.54 -5.32 3.53
CA CYS A 190 -11.89 -4.04 3.28
C CYS A 190 -11.56 -3.35 4.61
N SER A 191 -10.34 -2.85 4.73
CA SER A 191 -9.93 -1.99 5.83
C SER A 191 -10.63 -0.62 5.82
N GLY A 192 -11.25 -0.25 4.69
CA GLY A 192 -11.97 1.00 4.50
C GLY A 192 -13.22 0.85 3.63
N LYS A 193 -13.48 1.85 2.79
CA LYS A 193 -14.63 1.85 1.87
C LYS A 193 -14.44 0.82 0.76
N HIS A 194 -15.55 0.38 0.16
CA HIS A 194 -15.57 -0.41 -1.06
C HIS A 194 -16.44 0.24 -2.14
N THR A 195 -16.27 -0.17 -3.39
CA THR A 195 -17.16 0.17 -4.51
C THR A 195 -18.50 -0.55 -4.37
N SER A 196 -19.51 -0.15 -5.15
CA SER A 196 -20.79 -0.86 -5.21
C SER A 196 -20.64 -2.33 -5.59
N ASP A 197 -19.59 -2.66 -6.36
CA ASP A 197 -19.33 -4.00 -6.87
C ASP A 197 -18.40 -4.82 -5.94
N GLY A 198 -18.07 -4.28 -4.75
CA GLY A 198 -17.36 -5.00 -3.70
C GLY A 198 -15.83 -4.93 -3.74
N LEU A 199 -15.25 -4.05 -4.56
CA LEU A 199 -13.79 -3.81 -4.56
C LEU A 199 -13.39 -2.86 -3.43
N CYS A 200 -12.35 -3.21 -2.68
CA CYS A 200 -11.78 -2.36 -1.63
C CYS A 200 -11.11 -1.15 -2.26
N LYS A 201 -11.56 0.05 -1.90
CA LYS A 201 -10.89 1.27 -2.33
C LYS A 201 -9.53 1.34 -1.68
N ALA A 202 -8.53 1.75 -2.46
CA ALA A 202 -7.20 2.04 -1.94
C ALA A 202 -7.37 2.92 -0.70
N GLU A 203 -6.88 2.40 0.40
CA GLU A 203 -7.09 3.05 1.66
C GLU A 203 -6.34 4.38 1.69
N ASP A 204 -6.99 5.43 2.20
CA ASP A 204 -6.28 6.67 2.49
C ASP A 204 -5.10 6.34 3.41
N LEU A 205 -3.88 6.58 2.93
CA LEU A 205 -2.63 6.30 3.64
C LEU A 205 -2.61 6.93 5.05
N ARG A 206 -3.35 8.03 5.23
CA ARG A 206 -3.58 8.65 6.55
C ARG A 206 -4.32 7.72 7.50
N GLN A 207 -5.41 7.12 7.03
CA GLN A 207 -6.20 6.16 7.79
C GLN A 207 -5.39 4.90 8.06
N GLN A 208 -4.60 4.45 7.08
CA GLN A 208 -3.79 3.24 7.24
C GLN A 208 -2.79 3.43 8.38
N VAL A 209 -2.01 4.51 8.35
CA VAL A 209 -1.03 4.76 9.41
C VAL A 209 -1.67 5.11 10.74
N LEU A 210 -2.78 5.83 10.75
CA LEU A 210 -3.51 6.07 12.01
C LEU A 210 -3.90 4.75 12.68
N ARG A 211 -4.43 3.80 11.90
CA ARG A 211 -4.77 2.47 12.42
C ARG A 211 -3.56 1.67 12.85
N GLU A 212 -2.48 1.65 12.07
CA GLU A 212 -1.25 0.93 12.43
C GLU A 212 -0.68 1.44 13.77
N LEU A 213 -0.64 2.76 13.96
CA LEU A 213 -0.16 3.36 15.21
C LEU A 213 -1.09 3.08 16.39
N ASN A 214 -2.41 3.16 16.19
CA ASN A 214 -3.37 2.82 17.24
C ASN A 214 -3.35 1.33 17.60
N GLU A 215 -3.15 0.44 16.63
CA GLU A 215 -2.96 -1.00 16.87
C GLU A 215 -1.70 -1.24 17.71
N PHE A 216 -0.60 -0.54 17.41
CA PHE A 216 0.64 -0.62 18.18
C PHE A 216 0.44 -0.13 19.62
N ARG A 217 -0.20 1.04 19.80
CA ARG A 217 -0.55 1.58 21.13
C ARG A 217 -1.45 0.65 21.93
N GLU A 218 -2.43 0.01 21.28
CA GLU A 218 -3.32 -0.95 21.93
C GLU A 218 -2.55 -2.19 22.41
N LYS A 219 -1.70 -2.77 21.56
CA LYS A 219 -0.86 -3.91 21.91
C LYS A 219 0.08 -3.58 23.07
N PHE A 220 0.72 -2.41 23.01
CA PHE A 220 1.58 -1.94 24.08
C PHE A 220 0.80 -1.73 25.39
N ALA A 221 -0.35 -1.06 25.35
CA ALA A 221 -1.18 -0.86 26.53
C ALA A 221 -1.58 -2.18 27.20
N LYS A 222 -1.84 -3.23 26.42
CA LYS A 222 -2.09 -4.58 26.94
C LYS A 222 -0.83 -5.23 27.54
N ALA A 223 0.30 -5.15 26.85
CA ALA A 223 1.56 -5.76 27.28
C ALA A 223 2.11 -5.12 28.57
N ALA A 224 2.16 -3.79 28.60
CA ALA A 224 2.68 -2.99 29.71
C ALA A 224 1.61 -2.66 30.77
N GLN A 225 0.35 -3.09 30.59
CA GLN A 225 -0.78 -2.72 31.44
C GLN A 225 -0.94 -1.19 31.59
N VAL A 226 -0.91 -0.46 30.48
CA VAL A 226 -1.22 0.99 30.49
C VAL A 226 -2.72 1.18 30.40
N SER A 227 -3.25 1.96 31.35
CA SER A 227 -4.69 2.10 31.59
C SER A 227 -5.29 3.40 31.09
N ASN A 228 -4.47 4.39 30.72
CA ASN A 228 -4.88 5.71 30.24
C ASN A 228 -4.32 6.04 28.83
N MET A 229 -4.11 5.03 27.99
CA MET A 229 -3.56 5.23 26.64
C MET A 229 -4.60 5.84 25.71
N ASN A 230 -4.39 7.07 25.24
CA ASN A 230 -5.30 7.72 24.31
C ASN A 230 -5.27 7.08 22.91
N GLU A 231 -6.42 7.05 22.24
CA GLU A 231 -6.54 6.78 20.82
C GLU A 231 -6.06 8.01 20.03
N LEU A 232 -5.20 7.81 19.05
CA LEU A 232 -4.75 8.87 18.16
C LEU A 232 -5.85 9.24 17.17
N THR A 233 -5.90 10.52 16.84
CA THR A 233 -6.65 11.11 15.72
C THR A 233 -5.68 11.74 14.72
N TYR A 234 -6.08 11.82 13.46
CA TYR A 234 -5.22 12.38 12.41
C TYR A 234 -5.32 13.91 12.35
N ASP A 235 -4.19 14.59 12.29
CA ASP A 235 -4.09 16.05 12.24
C ASP A 235 -3.31 16.50 10.98
N LEU A 236 -3.98 17.30 10.15
CA LEU A 236 -3.43 17.77 8.87
C LEU A 236 -2.33 18.83 9.05
N GLU A 237 -2.33 19.59 10.14
CA GLU A 237 -1.27 20.56 10.41
C GLU A 237 0.00 19.85 10.86
N LEU A 238 -0.10 18.79 11.68
CA LEU A 238 1.04 17.93 12.00
C LEU A 238 1.59 17.22 10.75
N GLU A 239 0.73 16.82 9.81
CA GLU A 239 1.16 16.24 8.54
C GLU A 239 1.96 17.25 7.69
N LYS A 240 1.51 18.50 7.63
CA LYS A 240 2.27 19.58 6.97
C LYS A 240 3.65 19.74 7.59
N VAL A 241 3.77 19.64 8.92
CA VAL A 241 5.08 19.64 9.59
C VAL A 241 5.91 18.42 9.17
N ALA A 242 5.33 17.21 9.21
CA ALA A 242 6.02 15.98 8.80
C ALA A 242 6.53 16.05 7.35
N ARG A 243 5.78 16.69 6.43
CA ARG A 243 6.16 16.88 5.01
C ARG A 243 7.44 17.69 4.81
N HIS A 244 7.83 18.54 5.76
CA HIS A 244 9.10 19.26 5.69
C HIS A 244 10.30 18.32 5.87
N TYR A 245 10.08 17.11 6.40
CA TYR A 245 11.08 16.06 6.63
C TYR A 245 10.93 14.93 5.61
N ASN A 246 10.85 15.27 4.33
CA ASN A 246 10.50 14.33 3.25
C ASN A 246 11.63 13.40 2.78
N SER A 247 12.73 13.33 3.53
CA SER A 247 13.97 12.69 3.13
C SER A 247 14.57 11.90 4.29
N CYS A 248 15.26 10.81 3.94
CA CYS A 248 15.95 9.96 4.91
C CYS A 248 17.43 10.30 5.09
N ARG A 249 17.95 11.30 4.37
CA ARG A 249 19.34 11.72 4.52
C ARG A 249 19.53 12.37 5.88
N TYR A 250 20.51 11.91 6.63
CA TYR A 250 20.85 12.45 7.96
C TYR A 250 21.08 13.96 7.92
N GLU A 251 21.71 14.46 6.85
CA GLU A 251 21.96 15.89 6.58
C GLU A 251 20.68 16.72 6.32
N SER A 252 19.57 16.05 6.01
CA SER A 252 18.25 16.67 5.73
C SER A 252 17.21 16.40 6.81
N LEU A 253 17.55 15.60 7.83
CA LEU A 253 16.96 15.72 9.13
C LEU A 253 17.75 16.86 9.77
N PRO A 254 17.32 18.14 9.67
CA PRO A 254 17.99 19.16 10.45
C PRO A 254 17.97 18.71 11.91
N ASP A 255 18.91 19.20 12.71
CA ASP A 255 18.99 19.11 14.18
C ASP A 255 17.71 19.64 14.91
N ARG A 256 16.58 19.70 14.22
CA ARG A 256 15.31 20.30 14.56
C ARG A 256 14.14 19.31 14.58
N ILE A 257 14.22 18.11 14.00
CA ILE A 257 13.10 17.13 14.13
C ILE A 257 12.98 16.64 15.58
N GLU A 258 14.11 16.51 16.29
CA GLU A 258 14.17 16.15 17.71
C GLU A 258 13.47 17.17 18.61
N ARG A 259 13.22 18.39 18.11
CA ARG A 259 12.40 19.40 18.80
C ARG A 259 10.90 19.15 18.69
N TYR A 260 10.52 18.11 17.96
CA TYR A 260 9.16 17.62 17.84
C TYR A 260 9.07 16.23 18.46
N GLN A 261 7.87 15.91 18.91
CA GLN A 261 7.51 14.57 19.34
C GLN A 261 7.33 13.76 18.06
N PHE A 262 8.28 12.88 17.72
CA PHE A 262 8.29 12.19 16.43
C PHE A 262 8.48 10.69 16.56
N HIS A 263 8.03 9.96 15.56
CA HIS A 263 8.26 8.52 15.45
C HIS A 263 8.62 8.16 14.01
N VAL A 264 9.50 7.18 13.88
CA VAL A 264 9.96 6.65 12.61
C VAL A 264 9.16 5.39 12.30
N LEU A 265 8.54 5.32 11.11
CA LEU A 265 7.73 4.17 10.72
C LEU A 265 8.62 3.00 10.27
N TYR A 266 8.98 2.14 11.21
CA TYR A 266 9.75 0.91 10.97
C TYR A 266 8.88 -0.22 10.38
N LYS A 267 9.51 -1.39 10.16
CA LYS A 267 8.77 -2.63 9.85
C LYS A 267 8.07 -3.16 11.10
N LYS A 268 6.87 -3.74 10.91
CA LYS A 268 6.08 -4.38 11.97
C LYS A 268 6.84 -5.40 12.83
N LYS A 269 7.89 -6.07 12.30
CA LYS A 269 8.70 -7.00 13.10
C LYS A 269 9.36 -6.29 14.29
N VAL A 270 9.93 -5.09 14.08
CA VAL A 270 10.60 -4.33 15.16
C VAL A 270 9.59 -3.99 16.27
N GLU A 271 8.39 -3.54 15.88
CA GLU A 271 7.30 -3.24 16.81
C GLU A 271 6.82 -4.50 17.56
N ASN A 272 6.63 -5.62 16.85
CA ASN A 272 6.18 -6.87 17.47
C ASN A 272 7.21 -7.44 18.45
N ASP A 273 8.49 -7.46 18.07
CA ASP A 273 9.60 -7.91 18.94
C ASP A 273 9.63 -7.05 20.23
N PHE A 274 9.41 -5.73 20.09
CA PHE A 274 9.30 -4.81 21.23
C PHE A 274 8.08 -5.10 22.13
N ILE A 275 6.91 -5.37 21.54
CA ILE A 275 5.71 -5.76 22.31
C ILE A 275 5.93 -7.06 23.09
N GLU A 276 6.57 -8.05 22.47
CA GLU A 276 6.87 -9.33 23.11
C GLU A 276 7.82 -9.15 24.30
N TYR A 277 8.92 -8.43 24.10
CA TYR A 277 9.85 -8.09 25.18
C TYR A 277 9.14 -7.35 26.32
N THR A 278 8.29 -6.38 26.01
CA THR A 278 7.49 -5.63 27.00
C THR A 278 6.59 -6.56 27.82
N ALA A 279 5.93 -7.52 27.18
CA ALA A 279 5.05 -8.46 27.88
C ALA A 279 5.82 -9.40 28.83
N GLN A 280 7.04 -9.81 28.44
CA GLN A 280 7.92 -10.67 29.24
C GLN A 280 8.44 -9.95 30.48
N HIS A 281 8.74 -8.66 30.37
CA HIS A 281 9.35 -7.86 31.44
C HIS A 281 8.33 -6.98 32.20
N ARG A 282 7.03 -7.22 32.01
CA ARG A 282 5.94 -6.38 32.58
C ARG A 282 6.00 -6.15 34.09
N ASN A 283 6.60 -7.09 34.83
CA ASN A 283 6.69 -7.03 36.29
C ASN A 283 7.96 -6.30 36.77
N ASP A 284 8.95 -6.12 35.91
CA ASP A 284 10.16 -5.35 36.21
C ASP A 284 9.95 -3.89 35.83
N THR A 285 9.16 -3.20 36.65
CA THR A 285 8.84 -1.79 36.42
C THR A 285 10.06 -0.87 36.44
N LYS A 286 11.21 -1.31 36.99
CA LYS A 286 12.45 -0.53 37.00
C LYS A 286 13.14 -0.63 35.65
N GLU A 287 13.31 -1.84 35.13
CA GLU A 287 13.88 -2.09 33.80
C GLU A 287 13.02 -1.42 32.72
N LEU A 288 11.71 -1.56 32.81
CA LEU A 288 10.77 -0.87 31.93
C LEU A 288 10.91 0.66 32.03
N LYS A 289 10.96 1.26 33.22
CA LYS A 289 11.13 2.72 33.35
C LYS A 289 12.48 3.23 32.84
N GLU A 290 13.56 2.46 33.00
CA GLU A 290 14.89 2.78 32.47
C GLU A 290 14.96 2.62 30.94
N PHE A 291 14.20 1.68 30.38
CA PHE A 291 14.08 1.44 28.94
C PHE A 291 13.13 2.44 28.27
N PHE A 292 12.07 2.87 28.96
CA PHE A 292 10.98 3.73 28.45
C PHE A 292 11.14 5.21 28.81
N GLY A 293 12.33 5.63 29.26
CA GLY A 293 12.67 7.04 29.48
C GLY A 293 12.75 7.85 28.17
N ASN A 294 12.93 9.17 28.30
CA ASN A 294 12.91 10.21 27.25
C ASN A 294 13.81 10.01 26.01
N GLU A 295 14.52 8.89 25.89
CA GLU A 295 15.49 8.60 24.81
C GLU A 295 15.12 7.38 23.94
N ASP A 296 13.99 6.70 24.19
CA ASP A 296 13.60 5.52 23.41
C ASP A 296 12.97 5.87 22.04
N MET A 297 13.22 5.01 21.04
CA MET A 297 12.71 5.16 19.67
C MET A 297 11.17 5.09 19.53
N PHE A 298 10.50 4.50 20.51
CA PHE A 298 9.04 4.41 20.62
C PHE A 298 8.43 5.37 21.64
N PHE A 299 9.26 6.13 22.37
CA PHE A 299 8.84 7.01 23.47
C PHE A 299 7.64 7.87 23.09
N TRP A 300 7.72 8.61 21.99
CA TRP A 300 6.64 9.52 21.59
C TRP A 300 5.38 8.78 21.16
N VAL A 301 5.48 7.76 20.29
CA VAL A 301 4.29 7.03 19.81
C VAL A 301 3.57 6.27 20.93
N LEU A 302 4.25 5.93 22.02
CA LEU A 302 3.67 5.20 23.16
C LEU A 302 3.29 6.09 24.34
N GLN A 303 3.41 7.41 24.21
CA GLN A 303 3.02 8.29 25.30
C GLN A 303 1.50 8.34 25.47
N SER A 304 1.03 8.10 26.69
CA SER A 304 -0.40 7.92 27.02
C SER A 304 -1.25 9.14 26.64
N LYS A 305 -0.73 10.34 26.92
CA LYS A 305 -1.40 11.63 26.69
C LYS A 305 -1.35 12.15 25.25
N ILE A 306 -0.63 11.51 24.33
CA ILE A 306 -0.64 11.93 22.93
C ILE A 306 -1.98 11.56 22.29
N GLU A 307 -2.54 12.50 21.53
CA GLU A 307 -3.91 12.41 21.00
C GLU A 307 -3.96 12.62 19.49
N LYS A 308 -2.93 13.25 18.92
CA LYS A 308 -2.91 13.67 17.52
C LYS A 308 -1.64 13.19 16.84
N VAL A 309 -1.77 12.83 15.56
CA VAL A 309 -0.66 12.45 14.72
C VAL A 309 -0.83 12.96 13.29
N GLY A 310 0.27 13.39 12.68
CA GLY A 310 0.33 13.65 11.24
C GLY A 310 1.62 13.06 10.67
N CYS A 311 1.51 12.35 9.54
CA CYS A 311 2.62 11.54 9.02
C CYS A 311 2.93 11.80 7.56
N PHE A 312 4.21 11.78 7.23
CA PHE A 312 4.70 11.81 5.86
C PHE A 312 5.32 10.48 5.47
N HIS A 313 4.96 9.97 4.29
CA HIS A 313 5.55 8.77 3.72
C HIS A 313 6.55 9.12 2.64
N PHE A 314 7.68 8.42 2.65
CA PHE A 314 8.67 8.57 1.60
C PHE A 314 8.20 7.93 0.31
N SER A 315 8.47 8.62 -0.81
CA SER A 315 8.28 8.04 -2.15
C SER A 315 9.26 6.91 -2.45
N LYS A 316 10.39 6.84 -1.72
CA LYS A 316 11.39 5.77 -1.81
C LYS A 316 11.73 5.27 -0.41
N LEU A 317 11.71 3.95 -0.22
CA LEU A 317 12.15 3.33 1.02
C LEU A 317 13.63 3.62 1.27
N CYS A 318 13.97 3.86 2.53
CA CYS A 318 15.34 4.06 2.97
C CYS A 318 15.65 3.10 4.09
N VAL A 319 16.89 2.65 4.19
CA VAL A 319 17.34 1.78 5.27
C VAL A 319 18.03 2.64 6.33
N ARG A 320 17.52 2.63 7.57
CA ARG A 320 18.16 3.28 8.70
C ARG A 320 18.66 2.24 9.70
N GLU A 321 19.73 2.60 10.40
CA GLU A 321 20.13 1.90 11.62
C GLU A 321 19.02 2.07 12.66
N ILE A 322 18.74 0.97 13.36
CA ILE A 322 17.84 1.00 14.51
C ILE A 322 18.66 1.51 15.70
N TRP A 323 18.00 2.20 16.63
CA TRP A 323 18.63 2.70 17.84
C TRP A 323 19.37 1.57 18.57
N TYR A 324 20.58 1.84 19.08
CA TYR A 324 21.51 0.79 19.53
C TYR A 324 20.94 -0.10 20.65
N ARG A 325 20.05 0.42 21.50
CA ARG A 325 19.40 -0.40 22.54
C ARG A 325 18.33 -1.33 22.00
N ALA A 326 17.87 -1.17 20.76
CA ALA A 326 16.96 -2.13 20.15
C ALA A 326 17.55 -3.53 20.05
N ALA A 327 18.89 -3.64 20.03
CA ALA A 327 19.61 -4.92 20.11
C ALA A 327 19.23 -5.76 21.34
N ILE A 328 18.63 -5.16 22.37
CA ILE A 328 18.17 -5.85 23.58
C ILE A 328 16.92 -6.70 23.32
N PHE A 329 16.05 -6.27 22.39
CA PHE A 329 14.80 -6.96 22.08
C PHE A 329 14.69 -7.46 20.64
N THR A 330 15.57 -7.03 19.73
CA THR A 330 15.55 -7.47 18.34
C THR A 330 16.96 -7.67 17.79
N ASP A 331 17.12 -8.66 16.92
CA ASP A 331 18.34 -8.92 16.15
C ASP A 331 18.53 -7.96 14.96
N ILE A 332 17.55 -7.09 14.73
CA ILE A 332 17.54 -6.17 13.60
C ILE A 332 18.38 -4.94 13.92
N THR A 333 19.51 -4.80 13.22
CA THR A 333 20.38 -3.62 13.33
C THR A 333 20.01 -2.52 12.32
N ARG A 334 19.34 -2.89 11.22
CA ARG A 334 18.92 -1.97 10.16
C ARG A 334 17.53 -2.33 9.65
N SER A 335 16.64 -1.34 9.51
CA SER A 335 15.30 -1.54 8.96
C SER A 335 14.98 -0.54 7.86
N PRO A 336 14.25 -0.96 6.80
CA PRO A 336 13.55 -0.03 5.94
C PRO A 336 12.60 0.86 6.75
N VAL A 337 12.58 2.15 6.41
CA VAL A 337 11.74 3.18 6.99
C VAL A 337 10.78 3.66 5.91
N ARG A 338 9.49 3.73 6.26
CA ARG A 338 8.41 4.13 5.36
C ARG A 338 8.10 5.63 5.43
N GLY A 339 8.47 6.28 6.52
CA GLY A 339 8.15 7.69 6.75
C GLY A 339 8.40 8.14 8.18
N TYR A 340 7.93 9.34 8.48
CA TYR A 340 7.93 9.94 9.83
C TYR A 340 6.53 10.37 10.22
N CYS A 341 6.25 10.29 11.51
CA CYS A 341 5.07 10.84 12.13
C CYS A 341 5.47 11.89 13.16
N ILE A 342 4.70 12.98 13.22
CA ILE A 342 4.80 14.02 14.23
C ILE A 342 3.54 13.92 15.10
N PHE A 343 3.72 14.04 16.41
CA PHE A 343 2.67 13.89 17.40
C PHE A 343 2.35 15.21 18.10
N GLY A 344 1.14 15.26 18.64
CA GLY A 344 0.69 16.35 19.49
C GLY A 344 -0.28 15.90 20.59
N PRO A 345 -0.54 16.77 21.57
CA PRO A 345 -0.07 18.16 21.66
C PRO A 345 1.42 18.28 22.01
N LYS A 346 2.05 19.40 21.60
CA LYS A 346 3.45 19.69 21.90
C LYS A 346 3.61 20.11 23.36
N GLU A 347 3.67 19.12 24.23
CA GLU A 347 3.79 19.27 25.69
C GLU A 347 5.04 18.55 26.23
N ARG A 348 5.43 18.90 27.45
CA ARG A 348 6.45 18.14 28.18
C ARG A 348 5.76 16.94 28.81
N PHE A 349 6.18 15.77 28.36
CA PHE A 349 5.71 14.49 28.83
C PHE A 349 6.75 13.88 29.77
N THR A 350 6.29 13.28 30.85
CA THR A 350 7.13 12.51 31.78
C THR A 350 6.60 11.08 31.92
N SER A 351 7.43 10.20 32.45
CA SER A 351 7.03 8.82 32.75
C SER A 351 5.88 8.73 33.77
N ASP A 352 5.64 9.79 34.56
CA ASP A 352 4.54 9.87 35.53
C ASP A 352 3.16 10.06 34.86
N ASP A 353 3.12 10.38 33.57
CA ASP A 353 1.87 10.51 32.81
C ASP A 353 1.27 9.14 32.43
N ILE A 354 2.03 8.04 32.57
CA ILE A 354 1.59 6.69 32.27
C ILE A 354 0.96 6.07 33.53
N TYR A 355 -0.33 5.73 33.45
CA TYR A 355 -1.02 5.06 34.55
C TYR A 355 -1.09 3.57 34.30
N TYR A 356 -0.59 2.79 35.25
CA TYR A 356 -0.63 1.34 35.16
C TYR A 356 -1.94 0.77 35.71
N GLY A 357 -2.44 -0.28 35.06
CA GLY A 357 -3.70 -0.95 35.40
C GLY A 357 -4.34 -1.61 34.20
N LYS A 358 -5.60 -2.05 34.35
CA LYS A 358 -6.35 -2.65 33.24
C LYS A 358 -6.48 -1.64 32.09
N PRO A 359 -6.21 -2.01 30.83
CA PRO A 359 -6.35 -1.11 29.68
C PRO A 359 -7.71 -0.39 29.65
N GLY A 360 -7.63 0.94 29.57
CA GLY A 360 -8.77 1.85 29.55
C GLY A 360 -9.51 2.03 30.88
N SER A 361 -8.97 1.55 32.01
CA SER A 361 -9.61 1.75 33.32
C SER A 361 -9.47 3.18 33.86
N HIS A 362 -8.53 3.96 33.33
CA HIS A 362 -8.33 5.37 33.69
C HIS A 362 -8.76 6.33 32.56
N CYS A 363 -9.57 5.87 31.62
CA CYS A 363 -10.17 6.78 30.64
C CYS A 363 -11.18 7.70 31.33
N SER A 364 -11.10 9.00 31.03
CA SER A 364 -12.08 9.99 31.49
C SER A 364 -13.44 9.86 30.80
N GLY A 365 -13.50 9.19 29.64
CA GLY A 365 -14.71 9.04 28.83
C GLY A 365 -14.82 7.68 28.13
N GLU A 366 -15.34 7.69 26.91
CA GLU A 366 -15.48 6.47 26.10
C GLU A 366 -14.12 5.80 25.84
N ARG A 367 -14.17 4.50 25.55
CA ARG A 367 -13.01 3.71 25.17
C ARG A 367 -13.30 2.79 24.00
N THR A 368 -12.26 2.49 23.24
CA THR A 368 -12.34 1.48 22.18
C THR A 368 -12.50 0.08 22.79
N ARG A 369 -12.93 -0.89 21.96
CA ARG A 369 -12.96 -2.31 22.35
C ARG A 369 -11.57 -2.81 22.80
N GLY A 370 -10.51 -2.21 22.27
CA GLY A 370 -9.11 -2.49 22.58
C GLY A 370 -8.62 -1.93 23.92
N GLY A 371 -9.35 -1.00 24.52
CA GLY A 371 -8.98 -0.34 25.77
C GLY A 371 -8.20 0.97 25.61
N LEU A 372 -8.21 1.58 24.42
CA LEU A 372 -7.70 2.94 24.22
C LEU A 372 -8.77 3.96 24.61
N CYS A 373 -8.36 5.07 25.23
CA CYS A 373 -9.24 6.16 25.64
C CYS A 373 -9.59 7.04 24.44
N LYS A 374 -10.88 7.22 24.17
CA LYS A 374 -11.29 8.16 23.14
C LYS A 374 -11.16 9.57 23.68
N VAL A 375 -10.50 10.42 22.91
CA VAL A 375 -10.38 11.83 23.22
C VAL A 375 -11.62 12.54 22.67
N THR A 376 -12.38 13.19 23.53
CA THR A 376 -13.48 14.06 23.13
C THR A 376 -12.91 15.39 22.63
N ASN A 377 -13.21 15.74 21.38
CA ASN A 377 -12.86 17.03 20.78
C ASN A 377 -13.54 18.21 21.46
#